data_AF-L0H4X6-F1
#
_entry.id   AF-L0H4X6-F1
#
_cell.length_a   1.000
_cell.length_b   1.000
_cell.length_c   1.000
_cell.angle_alpha   90.00
_cell.angle_beta   90.00
_cell.angle_gamma   90.00
#
_symmetry.space_group_name_H-M   'P 1'
#
loop_
_entity.id
_entity.type
_entity.pdbx_description
1 polymer ?
#
loop_
_entity_poly.entity_id
_entity_poly.type
_entity_poly.pdbx_seq_one_letter_code
_entity_poly.pdbx_strand_id
1 'polypeptide(L)'
;TPIQSIIETEDRKIFADRVNEIGEQVAPSEAVYSVAEALEAAKKLGYPVMARAAFSLGGLGSGFADNESELETLAHQALAYSNQLIIDKSLKGWKEVEYEVVRDAYDNCITVCNMENLDPLGIHTGESIVVTPSQTLSNKEYNMLRTTALKVIRHFGVVGECNIQYALNPISEEFYIIEVNARLSRSSALASKATGYPLAYVAAKLSLGVPLPNIKNSVTGVTTACFEPSLDY
;
A
#
# COMPACT_ATOMS: atom_id res chain seq x y z
N THR A 1 15.11 9.97 -3.51
CA THR A 1 13.74 10.51 -3.40
C THR A 1 13.77 11.94 -2.86
N PRO A 2 13.10 12.90 -3.51
CA PRO A 2 12.92 14.25 -2.97
C PRO A 2 12.21 14.25 -1.60
N ILE A 3 12.54 15.22 -0.75
CA ILE A 3 11.89 15.35 0.59
C ILE A 3 10.37 15.52 0.45
N GLN A 4 9.94 16.29 -0.54
CA GLN A 4 8.52 16.52 -0.79
C GLN A 4 7.76 15.21 -1.03
N SER A 5 8.31 14.31 -1.86
CA SER A 5 7.72 12.98 -2.09
C SER A 5 7.58 12.17 -0.81
N ILE A 6 8.56 12.26 0.10
CA ILE A 6 8.52 11.56 1.40
C ILE A 6 7.37 12.10 2.25
N ILE A 7 7.25 13.43 2.35
CA ILE A 7 6.16 14.08 3.11
C ILE A 7 4.80 13.68 2.53
N GLU A 8 4.66 13.71 1.22
CA GLU A 8 3.41 13.37 0.52
C GLU A 8 3.01 11.91 0.70
N THR A 9 3.96 10.98 0.86
CA THR A 9 3.66 9.57 1.10
C THR A 9 3.43 9.20 2.56
N GLU A 10 3.98 9.96 3.51
CA GLU A 10 3.87 9.67 4.96
C GLU A 10 2.64 10.32 5.60
N ASP A 11 2.18 11.48 5.11
CA ASP A 11 0.93 12.09 5.58
C ASP A 11 -0.27 11.46 4.86
N ARG A 12 -1.13 10.76 5.60
CA ARG A 12 -2.28 10.02 5.04
C ARG A 12 -3.25 10.90 4.26
N LYS A 13 -3.46 12.15 4.69
CA LYS A 13 -4.40 13.06 4.00
C LYS A 13 -3.79 13.54 2.70
N ILE A 14 -2.53 13.97 2.74
CA ILE A 14 -1.82 14.40 1.53
C ILE A 14 -1.70 13.23 0.56
N PHE A 15 -1.37 12.03 1.04
CA PHE A 15 -1.30 10.82 0.23
C PHE A 15 -2.63 10.55 -0.50
N ALA A 16 -3.75 10.57 0.22
CA ALA A 16 -5.08 10.38 -0.35
C ALA A 16 -5.39 11.44 -1.43
N ASP A 17 -5.11 12.71 -1.15
CA ASP A 17 -5.33 13.80 -2.10
C ASP A 17 -4.48 13.62 -3.37
N ARG A 18 -3.18 13.31 -3.23
CA ARG A 18 -2.25 13.08 -4.35
C ARG A 18 -2.65 11.86 -5.19
N VAL A 19 -3.11 10.77 -4.57
CA VAL A 19 -3.61 9.57 -5.26
C VAL A 19 -4.89 9.88 -6.04
N ASN A 20 -5.80 10.67 -5.45
CA ASN A 20 -7.05 11.08 -6.10
C ASN A 20 -6.83 11.96 -7.34
N GLU A 21 -5.79 12.80 -7.37
CA GLU A 21 -5.46 13.63 -8.54
C GLU A 21 -5.22 12.83 -9.82
N ILE A 22 -4.76 11.58 -9.69
CA ILE A 22 -4.53 10.67 -10.82
C ILE A 22 -5.68 9.68 -11.03
N GLY A 23 -6.80 9.84 -10.33
CA GLY A 23 -7.99 9.01 -10.43
C GLY A 23 -7.83 7.60 -9.84
N GLU A 24 -6.81 7.37 -9.03
CA GLU A 24 -6.66 6.16 -8.23
C GLU A 24 -7.34 6.35 -6.86
N GLN A 25 -7.55 5.28 -6.10
CA GLN A 25 -8.31 5.33 -4.86
C GLN A 25 -7.51 4.74 -3.70
N VAL A 26 -7.51 5.46 -2.58
CA VAL A 26 -7.11 4.91 -1.28
C VAL A 26 -8.33 4.36 -0.55
N ALA A 27 -8.10 3.53 0.47
CA ALA A 27 -9.18 3.04 1.33
C ALA A 27 -10.06 4.20 1.84
N PRO A 28 -11.37 4.23 1.51
CA PRO A 28 -12.23 5.35 1.88
C PRO A 28 -12.37 5.47 3.39
N SER A 29 -12.22 6.69 3.91
CA SER A 29 -12.40 6.99 5.32
C SER A 29 -13.02 8.37 5.52
N GLU A 30 -13.80 8.54 6.60
CA GLU A 30 -14.44 9.79 6.97
C GLU A 30 -14.18 10.07 8.46
N ALA A 31 -13.70 11.28 8.77
CA ALA A 31 -13.59 11.76 10.14
C ALA A 31 -14.93 12.34 10.58
N VAL A 32 -15.44 11.87 11.71
CA VAL A 32 -16.76 12.21 12.24
C VAL A 32 -16.66 12.62 13.70
N TYR A 33 -17.60 13.44 14.16
CA TYR A 33 -17.60 14.06 15.49
C TYR A 33 -18.88 13.76 16.29
N SER A 34 -19.82 13.02 15.70
CA SER A 34 -21.04 12.58 16.37
C SER A 34 -21.45 11.17 15.91
N VAL A 35 -22.28 10.50 16.71
CA VAL A 35 -22.82 9.18 16.35
C VAL A 35 -23.64 9.27 15.07
N ALA A 36 -24.44 10.33 14.90
CA ALA A 36 -25.22 10.54 13.68
C ALA A 36 -24.30 10.67 12.44
N GLU A 37 -23.22 11.44 12.52
CA GLU A 37 -22.23 11.53 11.44
C GLU A 37 -21.56 10.18 11.15
N ALA A 38 -21.26 9.38 12.18
CA ALA A 38 -20.70 8.04 12.00
C ALA A 38 -21.63 7.10 11.22
N LEU A 39 -22.92 7.12 11.55
CA LEU A 39 -23.92 6.31 10.84
C LEU A 39 -24.10 6.77 9.40
N GLU A 40 -24.11 8.08 9.14
CA GLU A 40 -24.19 8.62 7.77
C GLU A 40 -22.93 8.30 6.96
N ALA A 41 -21.74 8.37 7.56
CA ALA A 41 -20.49 7.95 6.94
C ALA A 41 -20.54 6.47 6.55
N ALA A 42 -20.98 5.60 7.45
CA ALA A 42 -21.08 4.18 7.19
C ALA A 42 -22.13 3.82 6.11
N LYS A 43 -23.21 4.60 5.97
CA LYS A 43 -24.15 4.44 4.85
C LYS A 43 -23.50 4.73 3.49
N LYS A 44 -22.60 5.72 3.43
CA LYS A 44 -21.84 6.04 2.21
C LYS A 44 -20.77 4.99 1.91
N LEU A 45 -20.01 4.59 2.93
CA LEU A 45 -18.91 3.64 2.81
C LEU A 45 -19.41 2.19 2.60
N GLY A 46 -20.58 1.88 3.15
CA GLY A 46 -21.17 0.56 3.18
C GLY A 46 -20.50 -0.35 4.21
N TYR A 47 -21.30 -1.12 4.93
CA TYR A 47 -20.81 -2.12 5.89
C TYR A 47 -20.08 -3.29 5.20
N PRO A 48 -19.15 -3.98 5.89
CA PRO A 48 -18.64 -3.62 7.22
C PRO A 48 -17.74 -2.38 7.23
N VAL A 49 -17.64 -1.71 8.38
CA VAL A 49 -16.76 -0.55 8.60
C VAL A 49 -15.89 -0.77 9.85
N MET A 50 -14.75 -0.08 9.90
CA MET A 50 -13.90 -0.01 11.07
C MET A 50 -14.03 1.38 11.70
N ALA A 51 -14.43 1.44 12.96
CA ALA A 51 -14.39 2.66 13.75
C ALA A 51 -13.06 2.73 14.49
N ARG A 52 -12.37 3.86 14.43
CA ARG A 52 -11.14 4.16 15.19
C ARG A 52 -11.26 5.47 15.92
N ALA A 53 -11.12 5.46 17.24
CA ALA A 53 -11.02 6.71 18.00
C ALA A 53 -9.75 7.46 17.62
N ALA A 54 -9.85 8.76 17.32
CA ALA A 54 -8.68 9.58 17.08
C ALA A 54 -7.87 9.75 18.38
N PHE A 55 -6.55 9.88 18.26
CA PHE A 55 -5.61 10.07 19.38
C PHE A 55 -5.63 8.96 20.46
N SER A 56 -6.14 7.76 20.15
CA SER A 56 -6.04 6.59 21.03
C SER A 56 -4.86 5.69 20.62
N LEU A 57 -4.22 5.06 21.62
CA LEU A 57 -3.17 4.07 21.43
C LEU A 57 -3.71 2.68 21.78
N GLY A 58 -3.24 1.64 21.08
CA GLY A 58 -3.57 0.24 21.40
C GLY A 58 -5.00 -0.20 21.05
N GLY A 59 -5.68 0.51 20.14
CA GLY A 59 -7.03 0.14 19.69
C GLY A 59 -8.15 0.45 20.69
N LEU A 60 -7.87 1.26 21.72
CA LEU A 60 -8.89 1.69 22.68
C LEU A 60 -10.00 2.47 21.96
N GLY A 61 -11.23 1.97 22.03
CA GLY A 61 -12.40 2.54 21.34
C GLY A 61 -12.44 2.25 19.83
N SER A 62 -11.59 1.34 19.33
CA SER A 62 -11.63 0.89 17.94
C SER A 62 -12.34 -0.45 17.82
N GLY A 63 -13.07 -0.66 16.73
CA GLY A 63 -13.80 -1.90 16.50
C GLY A 63 -14.35 -2.00 15.08
N PHE A 64 -14.79 -3.21 14.71
CA PHE A 64 -15.50 -3.44 13.47
C PHE A 64 -17.01 -3.45 13.73
N ALA A 65 -17.76 -2.87 12.82
CA ALA A 65 -19.21 -2.95 12.79
C ALA A 65 -19.66 -3.55 11.46
N ASP A 66 -20.48 -4.59 11.52
CA ASP A 66 -21.10 -5.22 10.36
C ASP A 66 -22.47 -4.59 10.05
N ASN A 67 -23.01 -3.76 10.95
CA ASN A 67 -24.30 -3.09 10.81
C ASN A 67 -24.42 -1.79 11.64
N GLU A 68 -25.54 -1.08 11.46
CA GLU A 68 -25.84 0.20 12.10
C GLU A 68 -25.85 0.13 13.63
N SER A 69 -26.44 -0.92 14.21
CA SER A 69 -26.55 -1.07 15.67
C SER A 69 -25.20 -1.31 16.35
N GLU A 70 -24.34 -2.10 15.71
CA GLU A 70 -22.96 -2.31 16.18
C GLU A 70 -22.15 -1.02 16.10
N LEU A 71 -22.29 -0.28 15.00
CA LEU A 71 -21.58 0.99 14.83
C LEU A 71 -22.04 2.04 15.82
N GLU A 72 -23.33 2.16 16.07
CA GLU A 72 -23.89 3.08 17.08
C GLU A 72 -23.28 2.81 18.45
N THR A 73 -23.23 1.53 18.86
CA THR A 73 -22.64 1.09 20.13
C THR A 73 -21.16 1.46 20.21
N LEU A 74 -20.39 1.17 19.15
CA LEU A 74 -18.96 1.49 19.08
C LEU A 74 -18.72 3.01 19.09
N ALA A 75 -19.52 3.78 18.33
CA ALA A 75 -19.38 5.23 18.24
C ALA A 75 -19.69 5.91 19.58
N HIS A 76 -20.72 5.45 20.31
CA HIS A 76 -21.00 5.96 21.66
C HIS A 76 -19.83 5.72 22.61
N GLN A 77 -19.22 4.54 22.57
CA GLN A 77 -18.08 4.21 23.41
C GLN A 77 -16.86 5.04 23.01
N ALA A 78 -16.53 5.11 21.72
CA ALA A 78 -15.37 5.83 21.22
C ALA A 78 -15.45 7.33 21.50
N LEU A 79 -16.61 7.95 21.25
CA LEU A 79 -16.82 9.39 21.43
C LEU A 79 -16.87 9.81 22.90
N ALA A 80 -17.04 8.87 23.83
CA ALA A 80 -16.91 9.16 25.26
C ALA A 80 -15.44 9.40 25.68
N TYR A 81 -14.48 8.89 24.91
CA TYR A 81 -13.04 9.02 25.20
C TYR A 81 -12.29 9.94 24.24
N SER A 82 -12.84 10.21 23.05
CA SER A 82 -12.24 11.09 22.05
C SER A 82 -13.30 11.94 21.35
N ASN A 83 -12.98 13.20 21.04
CA ASN A 83 -13.92 14.09 20.34
C ASN A 83 -14.02 13.79 18.83
N GLN A 84 -13.22 12.86 18.31
CA GLN A 84 -13.20 12.51 16.90
C GLN A 84 -13.10 10.99 16.74
N LEU A 85 -13.87 10.47 15.80
CA LEU A 85 -13.88 9.08 15.37
C LEU A 85 -13.58 9.04 13.87
N ILE A 86 -12.80 8.06 13.42
CA ILE A 86 -12.56 7.82 11.99
C ILE A 86 -13.32 6.55 11.62
N ILE A 87 -14.18 6.65 10.60
CA ILE A 87 -14.88 5.51 10.02
C ILE A 87 -14.18 5.14 8.73
N ASP A 88 -13.56 3.97 8.68
CA ASP A 88 -12.95 3.42 7.48
C ASP A 88 -13.84 2.34 6.88
N LYS A 89 -13.80 2.22 5.54
CA LYS A 89 -14.29 1.01 4.88
C LYS A 89 -13.53 -0.20 5.44
N SER A 90 -14.25 -1.20 5.95
CA SER A 90 -13.58 -2.44 6.36
C SER A 90 -13.22 -3.22 5.10
N LEU A 91 -11.91 -3.40 4.93
CA LEU A 91 -11.33 -4.24 3.89
C LEU A 91 -10.87 -5.58 4.48
N LYS A 92 -11.40 -5.95 5.67
CA LYS A 92 -11.05 -7.20 6.34
C LYS A 92 -11.37 -8.39 5.44
N GLY A 93 -10.43 -9.31 5.30
CA GLY A 93 -10.59 -10.48 4.44
C GLY A 93 -10.23 -10.23 2.98
N TRP A 94 -9.90 -8.99 2.58
CA TRP A 94 -9.37 -8.71 1.26
C TRP A 94 -7.94 -9.24 1.14
N LYS A 95 -7.53 -9.60 -0.07
CA LYS A 95 -6.16 -10.02 -0.34
C LYS A 95 -5.24 -8.82 -0.16
N GLU A 96 -4.13 -9.00 0.56
CA GLU A 96 -3.12 -7.96 0.71
C GLU A 96 -1.93 -8.26 -0.20
N VAL A 97 -1.64 -7.32 -1.10
CA VAL A 97 -0.64 -7.48 -2.17
C VAL A 97 0.33 -6.32 -2.12
N GLU A 98 1.62 -6.60 -2.25
CA GLU A 98 2.68 -5.60 -2.21
C GLU A 98 3.53 -5.64 -3.47
N TYR A 99 4.05 -4.48 -3.89
CA TYR A 99 4.98 -4.36 -5.00
C TYR A 99 6.20 -3.54 -4.58
N GLU A 100 7.38 -4.07 -4.88
CA GLU A 100 8.65 -3.35 -4.79
C GLU A 100 8.92 -2.67 -6.14
N VAL A 101 8.93 -1.35 -6.13
CA VAL A 101 9.05 -0.52 -7.33
C VAL A 101 10.39 0.20 -7.32
N VAL A 102 11.06 0.21 -8.47
CA VAL A 102 12.30 0.95 -8.66
C VAL A 102 12.13 1.92 -9.81
N ARG A 103 12.46 3.20 -9.57
CA ARG A 103 12.39 4.27 -10.57
C ARG A 103 13.67 5.09 -10.61
N ASP A 104 14.21 5.31 -11.80
CA ASP A 104 15.35 6.21 -12.00
C ASP A 104 14.93 7.64 -12.37
N ALA A 105 15.91 8.55 -12.44
CA ALA A 105 15.70 9.94 -12.80
C ALA A 105 15.31 10.17 -14.28
N TYR A 106 15.33 9.11 -15.10
CA TYR A 106 15.06 9.13 -16.54
C TYR A 106 13.73 8.44 -16.89
N ASP A 107 12.90 8.24 -15.87
CA ASP A 107 11.55 7.65 -15.94
C ASP A 107 11.49 6.16 -16.33
N ASN A 108 12.63 5.46 -16.29
CA ASN A 108 12.60 4.00 -16.26
C ASN A 108 12.01 3.58 -14.91
N CYS A 109 10.94 2.80 -14.93
CA CYS A 109 10.20 2.39 -13.74
C CYS A 109 9.78 0.93 -13.90
N ILE A 110 10.17 0.09 -12.95
CA ILE A 110 9.99 -1.36 -12.99
C ILE A 110 9.45 -1.88 -11.66
N THR A 111 8.70 -2.96 -11.69
CA THR A 111 8.29 -3.70 -10.48
C THR A 111 9.21 -4.90 -10.28
N VAL A 112 10.11 -4.82 -9.30
CA VAL A 112 11.16 -5.83 -9.08
C VAL A 112 10.61 -7.10 -8.44
N CYS A 113 9.62 -6.98 -7.57
CA CYS A 113 9.02 -8.11 -6.88
C CYS A 113 7.57 -7.77 -6.53
N ASN A 114 6.69 -8.75 -6.67
CA ASN A 114 5.34 -8.72 -6.13
C ASN A 114 5.20 -9.79 -5.04
N MET A 115 4.49 -9.44 -3.99
CA MET A 115 4.28 -10.30 -2.83
C MET A 115 2.79 -10.41 -2.55
N GLU A 116 2.35 -11.61 -2.15
CA GLU A 116 0.98 -11.86 -1.72
C GLU A 116 1.01 -12.35 -0.27
N ASN A 117 0.26 -11.65 0.57
CA ASN A 117 0.08 -12.04 1.97
C ASN A 117 -0.90 -13.21 2.00
N LEU A 118 -0.51 -14.29 2.69
CA LEU A 118 -1.34 -15.46 2.91
C LEU A 118 -2.43 -15.19 3.95
N ASP A 119 -2.06 -14.39 4.96
CA ASP A 119 -2.99 -13.81 5.91
C ASP A 119 -3.69 -12.61 5.26
N PRO A 120 -5.04 -12.52 5.32
CA PRO A 120 -5.76 -11.43 4.69
C PRO A 120 -5.60 -10.12 5.47
N LEU A 121 -5.98 -9.02 4.82
CA LEU A 121 -5.93 -7.70 5.42
C LEU A 121 -6.67 -7.66 6.77
N GLY A 122 -5.98 -7.09 7.77
CA GLY A 122 -6.38 -7.10 9.18
C GLY A 122 -5.32 -7.70 10.11
N ILE A 123 -4.36 -8.43 9.55
CA ILE A 123 -3.10 -8.84 10.19
C ILE A 123 -1.98 -8.02 9.55
N HIS A 124 -1.08 -7.45 10.36
CA HIS A 124 -0.03 -6.58 9.82
C HIS A 124 0.95 -7.40 8.97
N THR A 125 1.35 -6.91 7.78
CA THR A 125 2.28 -7.60 6.84
C THR A 125 3.53 -8.21 7.49
N GLY A 126 4.18 -7.46 8.37
CA GLY A 126 5.32 -7.93 9.16
C GLY A 126 5.06 -9.07 10.16
N GLU A 127 3.81 -9.44 10.41
CA GLU A 127 3.35 -10.60 11.20
C GLU A 127 2.69 -11.66 10.32
N SER A 128 2.34 -11.32 9.08
CA SER A 128 1.74 -12.21 8.09
C SER A 128 2.76 -13.16 7.48
N ILE A 129 2.29 -14.34 7.09
CA ILE A 129 3.02 -15.19 6.14
C ILE A 129 2.89 -14.57 4.75
N VAL A 130 4.01 -14.40 4.05
CA VAL A 130 4.06 -13.78 2.73
C VAL A 130 4.77 -14.69 1.73
N VAL A 131 4.24 -14.76 0.52
CA VAL A 131 4.84 -15.50 -0.61
C VAL A 131 5.18 -14.56 -1.76
N THR A 132 6.18 -14.94 -2.56
CA THR A 132 6.55 -14.25 -3.81
C THR A 132 6.93 -15.31 -4.84
N PRO A 133 6.52 -15.17 -6.12
CA PRO A 133 5.62 -14.12 -6.62
C PRO A 133 4.18 -14.31 -6.11
N SER A 134 3.27 -13.37 -6.41
CA SER A 134 1.83 -13.57 -6.13
C SER A 134 1.31 -14.83 -6.85
N GLN A 135 0.44 -15.60 -6.18
CA GLN A 135 0.01 -16.93 -6.58
C GLN A 135 -1.43 -16.96 -7.10
N THR A 136 -2.32 -16.10 -6.56
CA THR A 136 -3.76 -16.17 -6.85
C THR A 136 -4.27 -15.03 -7.72
N LEU A 137 -3.38 -14.17 -8.21
CA LEU A 137 -3.73 -13.11 -9.15
C LEU A 137 -3.84 -13.65 -10.57
N SER A 138 -4.93 -13.34 -11.24
CA SER A 138 -5.03 -13.47 -12.69
C SER A 138 -4.03 -12.52 -13.36
N ASN A 139 -3.67 -12.80 -14.61
CA ASN A 139 -2.81 -11.91 -15.39
C ASN A 139 -3.40 -10.49 -15.51
N LYS A 140 -4.74 -10.37 -15.51
CA LYS A 140 -5.41 -9.06 -15.57
C LYS A 140 -5.23 -8.28 -14.27
N GLU A 141 -5.47 -8.90 -13.12
CA GLU A 141 -5.26 -8.28 -11.80
C GLU A 141 -3.79 -7.90 -11.60
N TYR A 142 -2.86 -8.80 -11.94
CA TYR A 142 -1.42 -8.52 -11.86
C TYR A 142 -1.03 -7.28 -12.67
N ASN A 143 -1.46 -7.19 -13.94
CA ASN A 143 -1.12 -6.06 -14.79
C ASN A 143 -1.84 -4.77 -14.40
N MET A 144 -3.05 -4.87 -13.83
CA MET A 144 -3.77 -3.73 -13.25
C MET A 144 -2.97 -3.14 -12.08
N LEU A 145 -2.65 -3.95 -11.07
CA LEU A 145 -1.89 -3.50 -9.89
C LEU A 145 -0.49 -3.03 -10.25
N ARG A 146 0.21 -3.73 -11.16
CA ARG A 146 1.51 -3.29 -11.70
C ARG A 146 1.41 -1.92 -12.37
N THR A 147 0.42 -1.71 -13.24
CA THR A 147 0.25 -0.44 -13.95
C THR A 147 -0.06 0.69 -12.98
N THR A 148 -0.92 0.45 -11.99
CA THR A 148 -1.21 1.41 -10.91
C THR A 148 0.04 1.73 -10.11
N ALA A 149 0.85 0.74 -9.74
CA ALA A 149 2.12 0.95 -9.01
C ALA A 149 3.01 1.93 -9.77
N LEU A 150 3.26 1.64 -11.04
CA LEU A 150 4.11 2.45 -11.90
C LEU A 150 3.56 3.88 -12.11
N LYS A 151 2.24 4.04 -12.16
CA LYS A 151 1.55 5.33 -12.31
C LYS A 151 1.66 6.17 -11.03
N VAL A 152 1.37 5.56 -9.88
CA VAL A 152 1.44 6.19 -8.55
C VAL A 152 2.87 6.65 -8.26
N ILE A 153 3.86 5.76 -8.40
CA ILE A 153 5.26 6.07 -8.08
C ILE A 153 5.84 7.17 -8.99
N ARG A 154 5.41 7.22 -10.26
CA ARG A 154 5.73 8.35 -11.16
C ARG A 154 5.12 9.66 -10.68
N HIS A 155 3.85 9.65 -10.27
CA HIS A 155 3.14 10.84 -9.79
C HIS A 155 3.73 11.43 -8.52
N PHE A 156 4.16 10.59 -7.59
CA PHE A 156 4.89 11.03 -6.38
C PHE A 156 6.34 11.46 -6.68
N GLY A 157 6.85 11.24 -7.90
CA GLY A 157 8.20 11.65 -8.28
C GLY A 157 9.32 10.91 -7.55
N VAL A 158 9.06 9.67 -7.10
CA VAL A 158 10.06 8.86 -6.40
C VAL A 158 11.23 8.55 -7.34
N VAL A 159 12.44 8.64 -6.79
CA VAL A 159 13.69 8.26 -7.47
C VAL A 159 14.51 7.42 -6.50
N GLY A 160 14.75 6.16 -6.84
CA GLY A 160 15.25 5.14 -5.95
C GLY A 160 14.29 3.94 -5.93
N GLU A 161 14.01 3.45 -4.72
CA GLU A 161 13.14 2.31 -4.47
C GLU A 161 12.02 2.71 -3.50
N CYS A 162 10.88 2.05 -3.62
CA CYS A 162 9.76 2.15 -2.70
C CYS A 162 8.88 0.90 -2.75
N ASN A 163 8.13 0.68 -1.67
CA ASN A 163 7.09 -0.35 -1.57
C ASN A 163 5.70 0.31 -1.70
N ILE A 164 4.78 -0.34 -2.42
CA ILE A 164 3.36 0.04 -2.49
C ILE A 164 2.48 -1.15 -2.12
N GLN A 165 1.44 -0.90 -1.33
CA GLN A 165 0.54 -1.93 -0.80
C GLN A 165 -0.90 -1.74 -1.29
N TYR A 166 -1.57 -2.85 -1.53
CA TYR A 166 -2.94 -2.91 -2.02
C TYR A 166 -3.79 -3.84 -1.17
N ALA A 167 -5.06 -3.50 -1.03
CA ALA A 167 -6.11 -4.44 -0.69
C ALA A 167 -6.91 -4.75 -1.97
N LEU A 168 -6.92 -6.00 -2.40
CA LEU A 168 -7.66 -6.48 -3.56
C LEU A 168 -8.85 -7.34 -3.12
N ASN A 169 -10.03 -7.05 -3.65
CA ASN A 169 -11.24 -7.80 -3.37
C ASN A 169 -11.09 -9.26 -3.88
N PRO A 170 -11.37 -10.29 -3.07
CA PRO A 170 -11.15 -11.68 -3.47
C PRO A 170 -12.15 -12.19 -4.53
N ILE A 171 -13.25 -11.48 -4.75
CA ILE A 171 -14.33 -11.88 -5.67
C ILE A 171 -14.57 -10.88 -6.81
N SER A 172 -13.81 -9.79 -6.88
CA SER A 172 -13.91 -8.79 -7.95
C SER A 172 -12.57 -8.10 -8.20
N GLU A 173 -12.52 -7.26 -9.23
CA GLU A 173 -11.30 -6.49 -9.56
C GLU A 173 -11.21 -5.16 -8.77
N GLU A 174 -12.12 -4.94 -7.82
CA GLU A 174 -12.07 -3.76 -6.94
C GLU A 174 -10.84 -3.83 -6.03
N PHE A 175 -10.07 -2.75 -5.98
CA PHE A 175 -8.91 -2.65 -5.11
C PHE A 175 -8.77 -1.23 -4.57
N TYR A 176 -8.05 -1.11 -3.45
CA TYR A 176 -7.65 0.16 -2.87
C TYR A 176 -6.14 0.17 -2.61
N ILE A 177 -5.52 1.34 -2.80
CA ILE A 177 -4.14 1.59 -2.38
C ILE A 177 -4.16 1.83 -0.86
N ILE A 178 -3.32 1.10 -0.13
CA ILE A 178 -3.22 1.22 1.32
C ILE A 178 -2.18 2.28 1.70
N GLU A 179 -0.96 2.14 1.20
CA GLU A 179 0.13 3.09 1.44
C GLU A 179 1.25 2.94 0.41
N VAL A 180 2.12 3.95 0.38
CA VAL A 180 3.42 3.90 -0.30
C VAL A 180 4.51 4.23 0.71
N ASN A 181 5.50 3.36 0.84
CA ASN A 181 6.70 3.61 1.61
C ASN A 181 7.81 4.08 0.68
N ALA A 182 8.07 5.39 0.61
CA ALA A 182 9.05 6.00 -0.31
C ALA A 182 10.53 5.81 0.13
N ARG A 183 10.86 4.61 0.59
CA ARG A 183 12.14 4.19 1.17
C ARG A 183 12.28 2.67 1.14
N LEU A 184 13.51 2.21 1.37
CA LEU A 184 13.79 0.81 1.69
C LEU A 184 12.98 0.34 2.90
N SER A 185 12.52 -0.90 2.82
CA SER A 185 11.68 -1.54 3.82
C SER A 185 12.15 -2.95 4.16
N ARG A 186 11.45 -3.60 5.11
CA ARG A 186 11.62 -5.03 5.40
C ARG A 186 11.26 -5.87 4.17
N SER A 187 10.19 -5.49 3.46
CA SER A 187 9.74 -6.11 2.21
C SER A 187 10.81 -5.98 1.11
N SER A 188 11.51 -4.85 1.02
CA SER A 188 12.61 -4.66 0.07
C SER A 188 13.80 -5.59 0.35
N ALA A 189 14.11 -5.85 1.62
CA ALA A 189 15.14 -6.80 2.00
C ALA A 189 14.74 -8.24 1.63
N LEU A 190 13.48 -8.62 1.89
CA LEU A 190 12.90 -9.90 1.50
C LEU A 190 12.95 -10.08 -0.03
N ALA A 191 12.44 -9.11 -0.79
CA ALA A 191 12.44 -9.12 -2.25
C ALA A 191 13.85 -9.21 -2.83
N SER A 192 14.83 -8.52 -2.23
CA SER A 192 16.23 -8.61 -2.68
C SER A 192 16.79 -10.04 -2.53
N LYS A 193 16.37 -10.75 -1.48
CA LYS A 193 16.76 -12.14 -1.26
C LYS A 193 15.98 -13.10 -2.15
N ALA A 194 14.69 -12.86 -2.31
CA ALA A 194 13.81 -13.68 -3.14
C ALA A 194 14.18 -13.59 -4.62
N THR A 195 14.64 -12.45 -5.12
CA THR A 195 14.91 -12.24 -6.57
C THR A 195 16.39 -12.24 -6.94
N GLY A 196 17.28 -12.13 -5.96
CA GLY A 196 18.70 -11.85 -6.20
C GLY A 196 18.96 -10.43 -6.73
N TYR A 197 17.93 -9.57 -6.85
CA TYR A 197 18.05 -8.18 -7.27
C TYR A 197 18.41 -7.30 -6.07
N PRO A 198 19.59 -6.66 -6.01
CA PRO A 198 20.04 -5.94 -4.82
C PRO A 198 19.43 -4.53 -4.74
N LEU A 199 18.16 -4.42 -4.30
CA LEU A 199 17.38 -3.17 -4.32
C LEU A 199 18.11 -1.99 -3.67
N ALA A 200 18.69 -2.17 -2.49
CA ALA A 200 19.41 -1.11 -1.79
C ALA A 200 20.64 -0.61 -2.57
N TYR A 201 21.38 -1.51 -3.21
CA TYR A 201 22.53 -1.15 -4.03
C TYR A 201 22.10 -0.38 -5.28
N VAL A 202 21.06 -0.85 -5.95
CA VAL A 202 20.51 -0.17 -7.14
C VAL A 202 19.98 1.21 -6.75
N ALA A 203 19.14 1.32 -5.72
CA ALA A 203 18.62 2.59 -5.23
C ALA A 203 19.72 3.61 -4.88
N ALA A 204 20.82 3.16 -4.26
CA ALA A 204 21.98 4.00 -3.98
C ALA A 204 22.73 4.47 -5.23
N LYS A 205 22.70 3.72 -6.34
CA LYS A 205 23.23 4.17 -7.64
C LYS A 205 22.28 5.17 -8.31
N LEU A 206 20.97 4.94 -8.22
CA LEU A 206 19.97 5.84 -8.77
C LEU A 206 20.01 7.22 -8.10
N SER A 207 20.27 7.28 -6.78
CA SER A 207 20.42 8.54 -6.06
C SER A 207 21.65 9.36 -6.50
N LEU A 208 22.63 8.72 -7.15
CA LEU A 208 23.79 9.37 -7.78
C LEU A 208 23.53 9.74 -9.25
N GLY A 209 22.29 9.60 -9.75
CA GLY A 209 21.91 9.93 -11.12
C GLY A 209 22.31 8.88 -12.17
N VAL A 210 22.71 7.68 -11.74
CA VAL A 210 23.00 6.56 -12.66
C VAL A 210 21.67 5.96 -13.15
N PRO A 211 21.43 5.84 -14.47
CA PRO A 211 20.21 5.22 -15.00
C PRO A 211 20.22 3.69 -14.82
N LEU A 212 19.03 3.09 -14.71
CA LEU A 212 18.86 1.64 -14.57
C LEU A 212 19.59 0.82 -15.65
N PRO A 213 19.52 1.17 -16.96
CA PRO A 213 20.28 0.49 -18.00
C PRO A 213 21.80 0.49 -17.84
N ASN A 214 22.37 1.42 -17.06
CA ASN A 214 23.83 1.52 -16.88
C ASN A 214 24.32 0.75 -15.65
N ILE A 215 23.41 0.23 -14.82
CA ILE A 215 23.75 -0.59 -13.67
C ILE A 215 23.78 -2.05 -14.16
N LYS A 216 24.90 -2.74 -13.98
CA LYS A 216 25.01 -4.16 -14.35
C LYS A 216 24.25 -5.04 -13.35
N ASN A 217 23.57 -6.06 -13.85
CA ASN A 217 23.05 -7.14 -13.00
C ASN A 217 24.23 -8.01 -12.54
N SER A 218 24.51 -8.02 -11.24
CA SER A 218 25.62 -8.76 -10.65
C SER A 218 25.44 -10.29 -10.67
N VAL A 219 24.20 -10.77 -10.83
CA VAL A 219 23.90 -12.21 -10.85
C VAL A 219 24.18 -12.80 -12.23
N THR A 220 23.66 -12.18 -13.29
CA THR A 220 23.83 -12.69 -14.67
C THR A 220 25.14 -12.25 -15.29
N GLY A 221 25.70 -11.10 -14.89
CA GLY A 221 26.93 -10.52 -15.43
C GLY A 221 26.83 -9.95 -16.86
N VAL A 222 25.76 -10.30 -17.60
CA VAL A 222 25.57 -9.95 -19.02
C VAL A 222 24.34 -9.08 -19.28
N THR A 223 23.47 -8.87 -18.29
CA THR A 223 22.31 -7.98 -18.38
C THR A 223 22.44 -6.75 -17.48
N THR A 224 21.48 -5.83 -17.56
CA THR A 224 21.42 -4.61 -16.76
C THR A 224 20.43 -4.77 -15.61
N ALA A 225 20.34 -3.78 -14.72
CA ALA A 225 19.35 -3.71 -13.66
C ALA A 225 17.96 -3.25 -14.17
N CYS A 226 17.81 -2.94 -15.45
CA CYS A 226 16.56 -2.46 -16.05
C CYS A 226 15.70 -3.62 -16.56
N PHE A 227 15.24 -4.48 -15.65
CA PHE A 227 14.37 -5.62 -15.95
C PHE A 227 13.54 -5.99 -14.72
N GLU A 228 12.44 -6.71 -14.95
CA GLU A 228 11.64 -7.32 -13.89
C GLU A 228 12.08 -8.78 -13.73
N PRO A 229 12.59 -9.21 -12.56
CA PRO A 229 12.95 -10.60 -12.30
C PRO A 229 11.79 -11.58 -12.53
N SER A 230 12.13 -12.79 -12.96
CA SER A 230 11.20 -13.93 -13.05
C SER A 230 11.76 -15.06 -12.17
N LEU A 231 10.89 -15.67 -11.38
CA LEU A 231 11.22 -16.70 -10.40
C LEU A 231 10.69 -18.06 -10.87
N ASP A 232 11.48 -19.10 -10.69
CA ASP A 232 11.16 -20.50 -11.03
C ASP A 232 11.08 -21.41 -9.79
N TYR A 233 10.92 -20.81 -8.62
CA TYR A 233 10.75 -21.45 -7.31
C TYR A 233 9.69 -20.74 -6.46
#